data_AF-C7LVI6-F1
#
_entry.id   AF-C7LVI6-F1
#
_cell.length_a   1.000
_cell.length_b   1.000
_cell.length_c   1.000
_cell.angle_alpha   90.00
_cell.angle_beta   90.00
_cell.angle_gamma   90.00
#
_symmetry.space_group_name_H-M   'P 1'
#
loop_
_entity.id
_entity.type
_entity.pdbx_description
1 polymer ?
#
loop_
_entity_poly.entity_id
_entity_poly.type
_entity_poly.pdbx_seq_one_letter_code
_entity_poly.pdbx_strand_id
1 'polypeptide(L)'
;MIEFERMSKEQFVELYKSFLGFVTQAVSISILINGGALIATLTFIGDIEKNIYLSMSKNLKISATFFIIGVVLGGISAILGYMTQFTYFKEEAFKKRPFLFNGTVLRVVLLSTLFLSILSFAGGAWLGIIALPTKI
;
A
#
# COMPACT_ATOMS: atom_id res chain seq x y z
N MET A 1 0.90 -25.85 -17.23
CA MET A 1 2.37 -25.72 -17.08
C MET A 1 3.11 -25.84 -18.43
N ILE A 2 2.58 -26.58 -19.40
CA ILE A 2 3.15 -26.78 -20.75
C ILE A 2 3.08 -25.53 -21.66
N GLU A 3 2.16 -24.59 -21.38
CA GLU A 3 1.96 -23.37 -22.19
C GLU A 3 3.02 -22.28 -21.96
N PHE A 4 3.64 -22.24 -20.78
CA PHE A 4 4.67 -21.24 -20.46
C PHE A 4 5.97 -21.49 -21.22
N GLU A 5 6.28 -22.75 -21.54
CA GLU A 5 7.49 -23.11 -22.30
C GLU A 5 7.43 -22.75 -23.78
N ARG A 6 6.21 -22.51 -24.33
CA ARG A 6 6.01 -22.12 -25.74
C ARG A 6 5.85 -20.62 -25.95
N MET A 7 5.95 -19.83 -24.89
CA MET A 7 5.70 -18.39 -24.95
C MET A 7 6.82 -17.68 -25.71
N SER A 8 6.47 -16.90 -26.74
CA SER A 8 7.45 -16.06 -27.42
C SER A 8 7.96 -14.97 -26.46
N LYS A 9 9.14 -14.41 -26.74
CA LYS A 9 9.69 -13.29 -25.93
C LYS A 9 8.74 -12.10 -25.89
N GLU A 10 8.01 -11.84 -26.97
CA GLU A 10 7.03 -10.76 -27.06
C GLU A 10 5.83 -11.02 -26.14
N GLN A 11 5.29 -12.25 -26.16
CA GLN A 11 4.21 -12.67 -25.28
C GLN A 11 4.62 -12.59 -23.80
N PHE A 12 5.86 -12.97 -23.47
CA PHE A 12 6.38 -12.86 -22.10
C PHE A 12 6.47 -11.40 -21.64
N VAL A 13 6.96 -10.49 -22.49
CA VAL A 13 7.04 -9.06 -22.18
C VAL A 13 5.66 -8.44 -21.99
N GLU A 14 4.68 -8.84 -22.82
CA GLU A 14 3.31 -8.37 -22.70
C GLU A 14 2.66 -8.85 -21.40
N LEU A 15 2.83 -10.13 -21.06
CA LEU A 15 2.36 -10.70 -19.80
C LEU A 15 2.98 -9.99 -18.59
N TYR A 16 4.29 -9.71 -18.64
CA TYR A 16 5.00 -8.98 -17.60
C TYR A 16 4.46 -7.55 -17.42
N LYS A 17 4.15 -6.83 -18.51
CA LYS A 17 3.52 -5.50 -18.45
C LYS A 17 2.13 -5.56 -17.80
N SER A 18 1.33 -6.57 -18.13
CA SER A 18 0.02 -6.79 -17.52
C SER A 18 0.11 -7.04 -16.02
N PHE A 19 1.05 -7.89 -15.58
CA PHE A 19 1.31 -8.12 -14.16
C PHE A 19 1.77 -6.86 -13.43
N LEU A 20 2.67 -6.08 -14.02
CA LEU A 20 3.10 -4.80 -13.48
C LEU A 20 1.93 -3.81 -13.31
N GLY A 21 1.03 -3.77 -14.29
CA GLY A 21 -0.18 -2.96 -14.22
C GLY A 21 -1.09 -3.35 -13.06
N PHE A 22 -1.30 -4.66 -12.85
CA PHE A 22 -2.10 -5.14 -11.72
C PHE A 22 -1.48 -4.77 -10.37
N VAL A 23 -0.16 -4.95 -10.22
CA VAL A 23 0.55 -4.62 -8.96
C VAL A 23 0.50 -3.12 -8.68
N THR A 24 0.71 -2.27 -9.69
CA THR A 24 0.63 -0.82 -9.53
C THR A 24 -0.78 -0.37 -9.17
N GLN A 25 -1.82 -0.99 -9.74
CA GLN A 25 -3.21 -0.73 -9.34
C GLN A 25 -3.46 -1.11 -7.87
N ALA A 26 -3.05 -2.31 -7.43
CA ALA A 26 -3.24 -2.76 -6.05
C ALA A 26 -2.58 -1.83 -5.03
N VAL A 27 -1.33 -1.41 -5.28
CA VAL A 27 -0.61 -0.47 -4.41
C VAL A 27 -1.27 0.92 -4.44
N SER A 28 -1.72 1.38 -5.60
CA SER A 28 -2.40 2.67 -5.74
C SER A 28 -3.70 2.71 -4.94
N ILE A 29 -4.49 1.63 -4.96
CA ILE A 29 -5.71 1.51 -4.15
C ILE A 29 -5.37 1.63 -2.66
N SER A 30 -4.31 0.97 -2.19
CA SER A 30 -3.89 1.05 -0.78
C SER A 30 -3.51 2.48 -0.37
N ILE A 31 -2.79 3.20 -1.24
CA ILE A 31 -2.42 4.61 -1.01
C ILE A 31 -3.67 5.50 -1.02
N LEU A 32 -4.57 5.31 -1.98
CA LEU A 32 -5.79 6.11 -2.12
C LEU A 32 -6.74 5.94 -0.94
N ILE A 33 -6.94 4.71 -0.46
CA ILE A 33 -7.84 4.45 0.67
C ILE A 33 -7.31 5.12 1.95
N ASN A 34 -6.02 4.96 2.25
CA ASN A 34 -5.40 5.61 3.40
C ASN A 34 -5.37 7.14 3.24
N GLY A 35 -4.99 7.65 2.07
CA GLY A 35 -4.92 9.09 1.79
C GLY A 35 -6.30 9.76 1.81
N GLY A 36 -7.32 9.13 1.25
CA GLY A 36 -8.70 9.61 1.27
C GLY A 36 -9.25 9.68 2.70
N ALA A 37 -9.01 8.64 3.51
CA ALA A 37 -9.40 8.63 4.92
C ALA A 37 -8.66 9.68 5.76
N LEU A 38 -7.37 9.90 5.48
CA LEU A 38 -6.60 10.98 6.11
C LEU A 38 -7.20 12.36 5.79
N ILE A 39 -7.48 12.65 4.52
CA ILE A 39 -8.07 13.92 4.09
C ILE A 39 -9.44 14.14 4.75
N ALA A 40 -10.29 13.11 4.77
CA ALA A 40 -11.59 13.17 5.43
C ALA A 40 -11.45 13.46 6.93
N THR A 41 -10.52 12.79 7.61
CA THR A 41 -10.27 12.97 9.04
C THR A 41 -9.73 14.37 9.36
N LEU A 42 -8.79 14.88 8.57
CA LEU A 42 -8.23 16.23 8.75
C LEU A 42 -9.28 17.31 8.52
N THR A 43 -10.14 17.13 7.51
CA THR A 43 -11.25 18.04 7.23
C THR A 43 -12.19 18.12 8.43
N PHE A 44 -12.51 16.98 9.04
CA PHE A 44 -13.38 16.91 10.19
C PHE A 44 -12.74 17.49 11.47
N ILE A 45 -11.45 17.23 11.72
CA ILE A 45 -10.71 17.87 12.82
C ILE A 45 -10.75 19.40 12.70
N GLY A 46 -10.55 19.94 11.49
CA GLY A 46 -10.57 21.37 11.24
C GLY A 46 -11.93 22.03 11.51
N ASP A 47 -13.02 21.29 11.40
CA ASP A 47 -14.36 21.76 11.76
C ASP A 47 -14.61 21.67 13.28
N ILE A 48 -14.13 20.62 13.93
CA ILE A 48 -14.31 20.39 15.37
C ILE A 48 -13.49 21.34 16.24
N GLU A 49 -12.27 21.69 15.83
CA GLU A 49 -11.42 22.61 16.60
C GLU A 49 -12.02 24.01 16.72
N LYS A 50 -12.92 24.39 15.80
CA LYS A 50 -13.72 25.62 15.91
C LYS A 50 -14.79 25.56 17.01
N ASN A 51 -15.15 24.35 17.47
CA ASN A 51 -16.28 24.07 18.36
C ASN A 51 -15.90 23.56 19.77
N ILE A 52 -14.63 23.74 20.21
CA ILE A 52 -14.13 23.48 21.59
C ILE A 52 -14.15 22.00 22.05
N TYR A 53 -14.40 21.02 21.17
CA TYR A 53 -14.31 19.58 21.55
C TYR A 53 -12.86 19.05 21.53
N LEU A 54 -12.06 19.49 22.52
CA LEU A 54 -10.63 19.15 22.65
C LEU A 54 -10.34 17.64 22.80
N SER A 55 -11.20 16.88 23.49
CA SER A 55 -11.01 15.44 23.68
C SER A 55 -11.21 14.63 22.39
N MET A 56 -12.15 15.06 21.55
CA MET A 56 -12.47 14.47 20.25
C MET A 56 -11.32 14.66 19.25
N SER A 57 -10.70 15.85 19.27
CA SER A 57 -9.52 16.17 18.45
C SER A 57 -8.34 15.23 18.72
N LYS A 58 -8.10 14.80 19.96
CA LYS A 58 -6.98 13.92 20.31
C LYS A 58 -7.11 12.52 19.66
N ASN A 59 -8.27 11.88 19.75
CA ASN A 59 -8.46 10.53 19.19
C ASN A 59 -8.47 10.55 17.65
N LEU A 60 -9.04 11.59 17.04
CA LEU A 60 -9.00 11.79 15.59
C LEU A 60 -7.56 12.03 15.08
N LYS A 61 -6.72 12.73 15.84
CA LYS A 61 -5.28 12.90 15.50
C LYS A 61 -4.52 11.56 15.52
N ILE A 62 -4.85 10.67 16.46
CA ILE A 62 -4.28 9.31 16.47
C ILE A 62 -4.77 8.53 15.25
N SER A 63 -6.07 8.56 14.93
CA SER A 63 -6.62 7.95 13.71
C SER A 63 -5.94 8.47 12.43
N ALA A 64 -5.73 9.78 12.31
CA ALA A 64 -5.00 10.39 11.20
C ALA A 64 -3.55 9.88 11.10
N THR A 65 -2.87 9.68 12.24
CA THR A 65 -1.50 9.13 12.27
C THR A 65 -1.45 7.72 11.69
N PHE A 66 -2.44 6.88 11.99
CA PHE A 66 -2.54 5.54 11.40
C PHE A 66 -2.69 5.58 9.87
N PHE A 67 -3.51 6.50 9.35
CA PHE A 67 -3.64 6.67 7.90
C PHE A 67 -2.35 7.17 7.24
N ILE A 68 -1.60 8.08 7.89
CA ILE A 68 -0.28 8.52 7.41
C ILE A 68 0.68 7.33 7.31
N ILE A 69 0.75 6.50 8.35
CA ILE A 69 1.58 5.28 8.36
C ILE A 69 1.15 4.36 7.19
N GLY A 70 -0.15 4.18 6.99
CA GLY A 70 -0.70 3.41 5.88
C GLY A 70 -0.26 3.93 4.51
N VAL A 71 -0.31 5.24 4.28
CA VAL A 71 0.19 5.88 3.03
C VAL A 71 1.67 5.64 2.84
N VAL A 72 2.50 5.84 3.87
CA VAL A 72 3.96 5.64 3.80
C VAL A 72 4.30 4.19 3.47
N LEU A 73 3.64 3.23 4.14
CA LEU A 73 3.81 1.80 3.87
C LEU A 73 3.35 1.42 2.45
N GLY A 74 2.29 2.05 1.95
CA GLY A 74 1.85 1.91 0.55
C GLY A 74 2.91 2.39 -0.43
N GLY A 75 3.51 3.56 -0.18
CA GLY A 75 4.61 4.10 -0.98
C GLY A 75 5.86 3.20 -0.97
N ILE A 76 6.26 2.69 0.20
CA ILE A 76 7.36 1.73 0.32
C ILE A 76 7.04 0.46 -0.48
N SER A 77 5.81 -0.04 -0.41
CA SER A 77 5.37 -1.21 -1.18
C SER A 77 5.44 -0.99 -2.69
N ALA A 78 5.21 0.24 -3.17
CA ALA A 78 5.40 0.59 -4.59
C ALA A 78 6.85 0.42 -5.03
N ILE A 79 7.79 0.94 -4.23
CA ILE A 79 9.23 0.87 -4.50
C ILE A 79 9.69 -0.60 -4.47
N LEU A 80 9.31 -1.35 -3.45
CA LEU A 80 9.61 -2.78 -3.34
C LEU A 80 9.00 -3.59 -4.49
N GLY A 81 7.82 -3.20 -4.96
CA GLY A 81 7.13 -3.85 -6.08
C GLY A 81 7.93 -3.67 -7.36
N TYR A 82 8.38 -2.45 -7.62
CA TYR A 82 9.27 -2.16 -8.73
C TYR A 82 10.58 -2.98 -8.63
N MET A 83 11.24 -2.99 -7.47
CA MET A 83 12.49 -3.75 -7.28
C MET A 83 12.29 -5.26 -7.46
N THR A 84 11.18 -5.81 -6.99
CA THR A 84 10.84 -7.24 -7.13
C THR A 84 10.68 -7.61 -8.59
N GLN A 85 9.92 -6.82 -9.33
CA GLN A 85 9.64 -7.06 -10.73
C GLN A 85 10.90 -6.86 -11.59
N PHE A 86 11.70 -5.85 -11.29
CA PHE A 86 12.99 -5.63 -11.94
C PHE A 86 13.98 -6.78 -11.71
N THR A 87 13.98 -7.37 -10.52
CA THR A 87 14.80 -8.54 -10.20
C THR A 87 14.35 -9.76 -11.01
N TYR A 88 13.04 -10.02 -11.05
CA TYR A 88 12.46 -11.09 -11.86
C TYR A 88 12.77 -10.93 -13.35
N PHE A 89 12.58 -9.72 -13.88
CA PHE A 89 12.89 -9.43 -15.27
C PHE A 89 14.38 -9.68 -15.56
N LYS A 90 15.28 -9.30 -14.65
CA LYS A 90 16.71 -9.54 -14.83
C LYS A 90 17.08 -11.03 -14.83
N GLU A 91 16.47 -11.80 -13.94
CA GLU A 91 16.68 -13.25 -13.87
C GLU A 91 16.21 -13.95 -15.15
N GLU A 92 15.00 -13.65 -15.60
CA GLU A 92 14.39 -14.29 -16.77
C GLU A 92 14.99 -13.79 -18.10
N ALA A 93 15.20 -12.49 -18.26
CA ALA A 93 15.67 -11.91 -19.52
C ALA A 93 17.19 -12.10 -19.74
N PHE A 94 17.99 -12.05 -18.67
CA PHE A 94 19.46 -12.07 -18.78
C PHE A 94 20.12 -13.30 -18.15
N LYS A 95 19.36 -14.22 -17.53
CA LYS A 95 19.89 -15.40 -16.80
C LYS A 95 20.96 -15.05 -15.74
N LYS A 96 20.97 -13.81 -15.25
CA LYS A 96 21.90 -13.36 -14.21
C LYS A 96 21.24 -13.51 -12.86
N ARG A 97 21.87 -14.28 -11.96
CA ARG A 97 21.45 -14.32 -10.55
C ARG A 97 21.66 -12.94 -9.92
N PRO A 98 20.70 -12.38 -9.17
CA PRO A 98 20.86 -11.09 -8.53
C PRO A 98 21.95 -11.16 -7.46
N PHE A 99 22.78 -10.11 -7.41
CA PHE A 99 23.95 -10.03 -6.53
C PHE A 99 23.63 -9.63 -5.08
N LEU A 100 22.45 -9.05 -4.79
CA LEU A 100 22.21 -8.38 -3.49
C LEU A 100 21.02 -8.88 -2.69
N PHE A 101 19.97 -9.46 -3.29
CA PHE A 101 18.79 -9.90 -2.52
C PHE A 101 18.15 -11.14 -3.13
N ASN A 102 17.82 -12.09 -2.26
CA ASN A 102 17.07 -13.29 -2.60
C ASN A 102 15.64 -12.85 -3.00
N GLY A 103 15.20 -13.13 -4.23
CA GLY A 103 13.91 -12.63 -4.76
C GLY A 103 12.71 -12.99 -3.88
N THR A 104 12.79 -14.10 -3.16
CA THR A 104 11.81 -14.52 -2.14
C THR A 104 11.70 -13.56 -0.97
N VAL A 105 12.82 -13.02 -0.47
CA VAL A 105 12.82 -12.08 0.66
C VAL A 105 12.13 -10.79 0.26
N LEU A 106 12.43 -10.26 -0.93
CA LEU A 106 11.84 -9.01 -1.42
C LEU A 106 10.31 -9.13 -1.56
N ARG A 107 9.83 -10.29 -2.03
CA ARG A 107 8.40 -10.61 -2.11
C ARG A 107 7.74 -10.68 -0.74
N VAL A 108 8.37 -11.35 0.22
CA VAL A 108 7.83 -11.44 1.59
C VAL A 108 7.75 -10.05 2.21
N VAL A 109 8.81 -9.25 2.11
CA VAL A 109 8.83 -7.87 2.65
C VAL A 109 7.73 -7.02 1.99
N LEU A 110 7.58 -7.09 0.66
CA LEU A 110 6.52 -6.39 -0.06
C LEU A 110 5.11 -6.77 0.43
N LEU A 111 4.84 -8.07 0.56
CA LEU A 111 3.52 -8.54 0.99
C LEU A 111 3.25 -8.13 2.43
N SER A 112 4.26 -8.23 3.31
CA SER A 112 4.17 -7.78 4.69
C SER A 112 3.93 -6.27 4.81
N THR A 113 4.63 -5.44 4.03
CA THR A 113 4.43 -3.98 4.07
C THR A 113 3.06 -3.57 3.53
N LEU A 114 2.59 -4.24 2.48
CA LEU A 114 1.26 -3.98 1.91
C LEU A 114 0.15 -4.42 2.89
N PHE A 115 0.31 -5.58 3.51
CA PHE A 115 -0.61 -6.05 4.55
C PHE A 115 -0.64 -5.10 5.75
N LEU A 116 0.52 -4.62 6.20
CA LEU A 116 0.60 -3.65 7.30
C LEU A 116 -0.03 -2.29 6.94
N SER A 117 0.03 -1.86 5.67
CA SER A 117 -0.69 -0.67 5.19
C SER A 117 -2.20 -0.83 5.34
N ILE A 118 -2.74 -2.00 5.00
CA ILE A 118 -4.18 -2.32 5.16
C ILE A 118 -4.56 -2.40 6.64
N LEU A 119 -3.73 -3.03 7.48
CA LEU A 119 -3.96 -3.05 8.93
C LEU A 119 -3.94 -1.64 9.54
N SER A 120 -3.06 -0.77 9.04
CA SER A 120 -3.00 0.64 9.47
C SER A 120 -4.31 1.37 9.12
N PHE A 121 -4.86 1.13 7.92
CA PHE A 121 -6.18 1.64 7.56
C PHE A 121 -7.28 1.13 8.51
N ALA A 122 -7.34 -0.18 8.76
CA ALA A 122 -8.35 -0.77 9.63
C ALA A 122 -8.27 -0.21 11.06
N GLY A 123 -7.06 -0.10 11.61
CA GLY A 123 -6.82 0.49 12.93
C GLY A 123 -7.20 1.98 12.99
N GLY A 124 -6.81 2.75 11.97
CA GLY A 124 -7.18 4.16 11.85
C GLY A 124 -8.70 4.36 11.77
N ALA A 125 -9.39 3.56 10.96
CA ALA A 125 -10.84 3.61 10.81
C ALA A 125 -11.57 3.26 12.11
N TRP A 126 -11.13 2.19 12.80
CA TRP A 126 -11.68 1.79 14.09
C TRP A 126 -11.56 2.90 15.15
N LEU A 127 -10.38 3.51 15.26
CA LEU A 127 -10.14 4.64 16.16
C LEU A 127 -10.96 5.88 15.78
N GLY A 128 -11.13 6.12 14.49
CA GLY A 128 -11.97 7.21 13.97
C GLY A 128 -13.43 7.06 14.38
N ILE A 129 -13.98 5.84 14.30
CA ILE A 129 -15.36 5.54 14.72
C ILE A 129 -15.52 5.74 16.23
N ILE A 130 -14.58 5.24 17.05
CA ILE A 130 -14.65 5.41 18.51
C ILE A 130 -14.51 6.88 18.92
N ALA A 131 -13.79 7.69 18.14
CA ALA A 131 -13.63 9.10 18.42
C ALA A 131 -14.92 9.92 18.17
N LEU A 132 -15.86 9.40 17.38
CA LEU A 132 -17.14 10.06 17.12
C LEU A 132 -18.08 9.91 18.32
N PRO A 133 -18.72 11.00 18.80
CA PRO A 133 -19.76 10.88 19.81
C PRO A 133 -20.93 10.07 19.24
N THR A 134 -21.31 9.00 19.92
CA THR A 134 -22.42 8.11 19.53
C THR A 134 -23.81 8.72 19.66
N LYS A 135 -23.92 10.05 19.78
CA LYS A 135 -25.18 10.78 19.82
C LYS A 135 -25.32 11.61 18.54
N ILE A 136 -25.93 10.97 17.54
CA ILE A 136 -26.71 11.66 16.50
C ILE A 136 -28.15 11.73 17.02
#